data_AF-A0A6C8H3X6-F1
#
_entry.id   AF-A0A6C8H3X6-F1
#
_cell.length_a   1.000
_cell.length_b   1.000
_cell.length_c   1.000
_cell.angle_alpha   90.00
_cell.angle_beta   90.00
_cell.angle_gamma   90.00
#
_symmetry.space_group_name_H-M   'P 1'
#
loop_
_entity.id
_entity.type
_entity.pdbx_description
1 polymer ?
#
loop_
_entity_poly.entity_id
_entity_poly.type
_entity_poly.pdbx_seq_one_letter_code
_entity_poly.pdbx_strand_id
1 'polypeptide(L)'
;GKSLRGAPRGALGHWIKIENQKIDSYQCVVPTTWNAGPRDDKGQIGAYEAALMGTKLAVPDQPLEILRTLHSFDPCLACSTHVIDNHGGELVRVQVR
;
A
#
# COMPACT_ATOMS: atom_id res chain seq x y z
N GLY A 1 15.75 -14.05 8.35
CA GLY A 1 16.09 -13.99 6.91
C GLY A 1 15.47 -12.76 6.27
N LYS A 2 16.04 -12.29 5.15
CA LYS A 2 15.51 -11.19 4.34
C LYS A 2 15.54 -11.62 2.87
N SER A 3 14.49 -11.35 2.10
CA SER A 3 14.43 -11.59 0.65
C SER A 3 13.92 -10.35 -0.06
N LEU A 4 14.60 -9.95 -1.14
CA LEU A 4 14.25 -8.79 -1.96
C LEU A 4 14.00 -9.26 -3.39
N ARG A 5 12.92 -8.77 -4.01
CA ARG A 5 12.60 -9.04 -5.42
C ARG A 5 12.08 -7.77 -6.11
N GLY A 6 12.37 -7.64 -7.40
CA GLY A 6 11.67 -6.71 -8.27
C GLY A 6 10.34 -7.31 -8.69
N ALA A 7 9.23 -6.75 -8.22
CA ALA A 7 7.89 -7.10 -8.66
C ALA A 7 7.44 -6.14 -9.78
N PRO A 8 6.41 -6.48 -10.58
CA PRO A 8 5.91 -5.61 -11.65
C PRO A 8 5.56 -4.19 -11.20
N ARG A 9 5.21 -4.03 -9.91
CA ARG A 9 4.80 -2.75 -9.29
C ARG A 9 5.92 -2.03 -8.53
N GLY A 10 7.13 -2.59 -8.48
CA GLY A 10 8.30 -2.01 -7.80
C GLY A 10 8.99 -2.95 -6.81
N ALA A 11 9.64 -2.40 -5.79
CA ALA A 11 10.44 -3.15 -4.83
C ALA A 11 9.58 -3.94 -3.82
N LEU A 12 9.82 -5.25 -3.72
CA LEU A 12 9.18 -6.16 -2.78
C LEU A 12 10.22 -6.71 -1.80
N GLY A 13 9.94 -6.61 -0.50
CA GLY A 13 10.77 -7.17 0.56
C GLY A 13 9.98 -8.06 1.51
N HIS A 14 10.55 -9.22 1.84
CA HIS A 14 10.04 -10.15 2.85
C HIS A 14 11.08 -10.30 3.96
N TRP A 15 10.66 -10.11 5.22
CA TRP A 15 11.46 -10.31 6.42
C TRP A 15 10.85 -11.44 7.25
N ILE A 16 11.67 -12.41 7.64
CA ILE A 16 11.24 -13.56 8.45
C ILE A 16 12.16 -13.73 9.66
N LYS A 17 11.60 -13.98 10.83
CA LYS A 17 12.29 -14.40 12.05
C LYS A 17 11.77 -15.79 12.43
N ILE A 18 12.68 -16.72 12.66
CA ILE A 18 12.36 -18.11 13.04
C ILE A 18 12.94 -18.34 14.44
N GLU A 19 12.10 -18.78 15.37
CA GLU A 19 12.49 -19.18 16.73
C GLU A 19 11.81 -20.51 17.08
N ASN A 20 12.52 -21.41 17.76
CA ASN A 20 11.98 -22.73 18.15
C ASN A 20 11.36 -23.53 16.99
N GLN A 21 11.99 -23.47 15.81
CA GLN A 21 11.52 -24.10 14.56
C GLN A 21 10.15 -23.58 14.06
N LYS A 22 9.65 -22.47 14.63
CA LYS A 22 8.42 -21.79 14.21
C LYS A 22 8.73 -20.39 13.71
N ILE A 23 7.83 -19.86 12.88
CA ILE A 23 7.90 -18.47 12.44
C ILE A 23 7.46 -17.60 13.62
N ASP A 24 8.40 -16.86 14.19
CA ASP A 24 8.15 -15.89 15.25
C ASP A 24 7.56 -14.59 14.68
N SER A 25 8.08 -14.13 13.55
CA SER A 25 7.51 -13.00 12.82
C SER A 25 7.77 -13.08 11.31
N TYR A 26 6.79 -12.62 10.54
CA TYR A 26 6.87 -12.49 9.08
C TYR A 26 6.30 -11.13 8.68
N GLN A 27 7.09 -10.32 7.97
CA GLN A 27 6.72 -8.97 7.55
C GLN A 27 6.97 -8.81 6.06
N CYS A 28 5.98 -8.26 5.35
CA CYS A 28 6.05 -7.95 3.94
C CYS A 28 6.00 -6.44 3.77
N VAL A 29 6.97 -5.86 3.08
CA VAL A 29 6.87 -4.48 2.58
C VAL A 29 6.78 -4.59 1.07
N VAL A 30 5.58 -4.31 0.54
CA VAL A 30 5.29 -4.50 -0.88
C VAL A 30 5.34 -3.16 -1.63
N PRO A 31 5.42 -3.19 -2.98
CA PRO A 31 5.59 -1.97 -3.76
C PRO A 31 4.48 -0.93 -3.54
N THR A 32 3.23 -1.39 -3.44
CA THR A 32 2.08 -0.50 -3.20
C THR A 32 2.07 0.09 -1.79
N THR A 33 2.75 -0.52 -0.79
CA THR A 33 2.95 0.09 0.54
C THR A 33 3.79 1.36 0.44
N TRP A 34 4.79 1.39 -0.43
CA TRP A 34 5.60 2.60 -0.69
C TRP A 34 4.80 3.68 -1.40
N ASN A 35 3.94 3.28 -2.35
CA ASN A 35 3.24 4.24 -3.21
C ASN A 35 1.97 4.83 -2.58
N ALA A 36 1.21 3.98 -1.87
CA ALA A 36 -0.07 4.32 -1.25
C ALA A 36 0.04 4.56 0.27
N GLY A 37 1.27 4.65 0.80
CA GLY A 37 1.49 4.96 2.21
C GLY A 37 0.86 6.31 2.57
N PRO A 38 0.16 6.40 3.71
CA PRO A 38 -0.32 7.67 4.23
C PRO A 38 0.87 8.56 4.62
N ARG A 39 0.58 9.80 5.03
CA ARG A 39 1.62 10.68 5.55
C ARG A 39 2.40 10.02 6.68
N ASP A 40 3.72 10.19 6.65
CA ASP A 40 4.58 9.70 7.72
C ASP A 40 4.44 10.54 9.00
N ASP A 41 5.14 10.15 10.06
CA ASP A 41 5.11 10.84 11.35
C ASP A 41 5.59 12.31 11.28
N LYS A 42 6.25 12.71 10.19
CA LYS A 42 6.68 14.10 9.92
C LYS A 42 5.73 14.85 8.99
N GLY A 43 4.62 14.23 8.60
CA GLY A 43 3.63 14.79 7.70
C GLY A 43 4.04 14.78 6.22
N GLN A 44 5.09 14.05 5.84
CA GLN A 44 5.53 13.97 4.45
C GLN A 44 4.52 13.18 3.63
N ILE A 45 4.16 13.73 2.47
CA ILE A 45 3.14 13.15 1.59
C ILE A 45 3.66 11.91 0.83
N GLY A 46 2.80 10.91 0.68
CA GLY A 46 3.11 9.69 -0.07
C GLY A 46 3.14 9.91 -1.59
N ALA A 47 3.60 8.92 -2.36
CA ALA A 47 3.74 9.06 -3.82
C ALA A 47 2.40 9.33 -4.52
N TYR A 48 1.30 8.71 -4.07
CA TYR A 48 -0.04 8.99 -4.60
C TYR A 48 -0.51 10.41 -4.27
N GLU A 49 -0.30 10.87 -3.03
CA GLU A 49 -0.66 12.23 -2.63
C GLU A 49 0.14 13.27 -3.42
N ALA A 50 1.43 13.03 -3.65
CA ALA A 50 2.29 13.89 -4.46
C ALA A 50 1.89 13.90 -5.94
N ALA A 51 1.54 12.74 -6.51
CA ALA A 51 1.14 12.64 -7.93
C ALA A 51 -0.18 13.36 -8.23
N LEU A 52 -1.08 13.46 -7.24
CA LEU A 52 -2.37 14.15 -7.39
C LEU A 52 -2.25 15.66 -7.20
N MET A 53 -1.18 16.16 -6.57
CA MET A 53 -0.98 17.59 -6.34
C MET A 53 -0.91 18.37 -7.66
N GLY A 54 -1.75 19.39 -7.79
CA GLY A 54 -1.81 20.25 -8.98
C GLY A 54 -2.53 19.65 -10.18
N THR A 55 -3.17 18.48 -10.04
CA THR A 55 -4.02 17.90 -11.09
C THR A 55 -5.24 18.78 -11.30
N LYS A 56 -5.40 19.34 -12.51
CA LYS A 56 -6.59 20.11 -12.87
C LYS A 56 -7.72 19.16 -13.22
N LEU A 57 -8.87 19.36 -12.59
CA LEU A 57 -10.10 18.66 -12.92
C LEU A 57 -10.89 19.49 -13.93
N ALA A 58 -11.19 18.92 -15.08
CA ALA A 58 -12.10 19.56 -16.03
C ALA A 58 -13.53 19.61 -15.48
N VAL A 59 -13.95 18.54 -14.79
CA VAL A 59 -15.28 18.39 -14.17
C VAL A 59 -15.10 17.81 -12.76
N PRO A 60 -15.27 18.62 -11.68
CA PRO A 60 -14.94 18.19 -10.32
C PRO A 60 -15.70 16.96 -9.81
N ASP A 61 -16.95 16.77 -10.26
CA ASP A 61 -17.82 15.64 -9.92
C ASP A 61 -17.51 14.37 -10.75
N GLN A 62 -16.63 14.48 -11.74
CA GLN A 62 -16.19 13.37 -12.60
C GLN A 62 -14.66 13.30 -12.60
N PRO A 63 -14.03 12.72 -11.56
CA PRO A 63 -12.60 12.81 -11.30
C PRO A 63 -11.77 11.89 -12.21
N LEU A 64 -11.94 12.01 -13.54
CA LEU A 64 -11.27 11.19 -14.54
C LEU A 64 -9.74 11.37 -14.47
N GLU A 65 -9.26 12.58 -14.23
CA GLU A 65 -7.84 12.89 -14.16
C GLU A 65 -7.20 12.26 -12.91
N ILE A 66 -7.93 12.23 -11.79
CA ILE A 66 -7.49 11.53 -10.57
C ILE A 66 -7.40 10.02 -10.84
N LEU A 67 -8.43 9.43 -11.45
CA LEU A 67 -8.45 8.01 -11.81
C LEU A 67 -7.32 7.66 -12.78
N ARG A 68 -7.06 8.52 -13.77
CA ARG A 68 -5.98 8.33 -14.76
C ARG A 68 -4.61 8.31 -14.09
N THR A 69 -4.35 9.27 -13.19
CA THR A 69 -3.09 9.34 -12.45
C THR A 69 -2.93 8.13 -11.52
N LEU A 70 -3.96 7.78 -10.74
CA LEU A 70 -3.89 6.63 -9.83
C LEU A 70 -3.74 5.29 -10.58
N HIS A 71 -4.49 5.06 -11.65
CA HIS A 71 -4.39 3.83 -12.44
C HIS A 71 -3.03 3.66 -13.11
N SER A 72 -2.30 4.75 -13.39
CA SER A 72 -0.95 4.66 -13.94
C SER A 72 0.04 3.94 -13.00
N PHE A 73 -0.25 3.90 -11.70
CA PHE A 73 0.52 3.16 -10.70
C PHE A 73 0.09 1.70 -10.52
N ASP A 74 -0.89 1.21 -11.29
CA ASP A 74 -1.44 -0.15 -11.19
C ASP A 74 -1.74 -0.58 -9.73
N PRO A 75 -2.64 0.15 -9.03
CA PRO A 75 -2.88 -0.04 -7.60
C PRO A 75 -3.48 -1.43 -7.32
N CYS A 76 -2.74 -2.27 -6.59
CA CYS A 76 -3.25 -3.51 -6.03
C CYS A 76 -3.56 -3.32 -4.54
N LEU A 77 -4.82 -3.04 -4.20
CA LEU A 77 -5.26 -2.78 -2.81
C LEU A 77 -5.20 -4.04 -1.92
N ALA A 78 -5.43 -5.23 -2.50
CA ALA A 78 -5.21 -6.48 -1.78
C ALA A 78 -3.74 -6.69 -1.43
N CYS A 79 -2.83 -6.20 -2.29
CA CYS A 79 -1.41 -6.25 -2.04
C CYS A 79 -0.99 -5.27 -0.95
N SER A 80 -1.63 -4.10 -0.79
CA SER A 80 -1.16 -3.03 0.11
C SER A 80 -1.49 -3.22 1.59
N THR A 81 -2.52 -3.99 1.93
CA THR A 81 -3.02 -4.09 3.32
C THR A 81 -2.75 -5.44 3.98
N HIS A 82 -2.57 -6.51 3.20
CA HIS A 82 -2.33 -7.89 3.67
C HIS A 82 -3.21 -8.27 4.88
N VAL A 83 -4.50 -7.94 4.84
CA VAL A 83 -5.41 -8.23 5.94
C VAL A 83 -5.76 -9.72 5.91
N ILE A 84 -5.18 -10.51 6.80
CA ILE A 84 -5.38 -11.96 6.90
C ILE A 84 -5.81 -12.29 8.33
N ASP A 85 -6.96 -12.96 8.47
CA ASP A 85 -7.38 -13.62 9.70
C ASP A 85 -7.31 -15.13 9.50
N ASN A 86 -6.77 -15.87 10.47
CA ASN A 86 -6.84 -17.33 10.49
C ASN A 86 -8.19 -17.85 10.99
N HIS A 87 -9.05 -17.01 11.57
CA HIS A 87 -10.31 -17.40 12.20
C HIS A 87 -11.59 -16.77 11.60
N GLY A 88 -11.46 -15.97 10.54
CA GLY A 88 -12.59 -15.45 9.74
C GLY A 88 -13.42 -14.33 10.38
N GLY A 89 -12.93 -13.67 11.43
CA GLY A 89 -13.51 -12.50 12.06
C GLY A 89 -13.29 -11.19 11.29
N GLU A 90 -14.00 -10.13 11.72
CA GLU A 90 -13.83 -8.78 11.18
C GLU A 90 -12.47 -8.20 11.60
N LEU A 91 -11.58 -8.00 10.64
CA LEU A 91 -10.18 -7.61 10.89
C LEU A 91 -9.99 -6.12 11.13
N VAL A 92 -10.63 -5.26 10.34
CA VAL A 92 -10.53 -3.80 10.43
C VAL A 92 -11.81 -3.15 9.92
N ARG A 93 -12.36 -2.21 10.70
CA ARG A 93 -13.42 -1.29 10.27
C ARG A 93 -12.86 0.13 10.22
N VAL A 94 -12.79 0.71 9.03
CA VAL A 94 -12.37 2.11 8.85
C VAL A 94 -13.60 2.98 8.60
N GLN A 95 -13.88 3.91 9.51
CA GLN A 95 -14.82 5.00 9.26
C GLN A 95 -14.03 6.19 8.72
N VAL A 96 -14.38 6.62 7.50
CA VAL A 96 -13.90 7.87 6.92
C VAL A 96 -14.96 8.92 7.16
N ARG A 97 -14.56 10.05 7.76
CA ARG A 97 -15.43 11.24 7.96
C ARG A 97 -15.48 12.09 6.71
#